data_AF-A0A1U7CNU6-F1
#
_entry.id   AF-A0A1U7CNU6-F1
#
_cell.length_a   1.000
_cell.length_b   1.000
_cell.length_c   1.000
_cell.angle_alpha   90.00
_cell.angle_beta   90.00
_cell.angle_gamma   90.00
#
_symmetry.space_group_name_H-M   'P 1'
#
loop_
_entity.id
_entity.type
_entity.pdbx_description
1 polymer ?
#
loop_
_entity_poly.entity_id
_entity_poly.type
_entity_poly.pdbx_seq_one_letter_code
_entity_poly.pdbx_strand_id
1 'polypeptide(L)'
;MSTGEEEVVGTLEVRGGKIRIPAVRAFVRETHHHRELSFFVPPGSIIRVKDPVKLIIAGPVPRVISAKVAAHMPSARGDIGDHYDARIAGEEQFPDGLDKPPVIIA
;
A
#
# COMPACT_ATOMS: atom_id res chain seq x y z
N MET A 1 -21.68 12.82 -4.58
CA MET A 1 -20.93 13.06 -3.34
C MET A 1 -19.73 12.13 -3.40
N SER A 2 -18.50 12.66 -3.49
CA SER A 2 -17.31 11.80 -3.52
C SER A 2 -17.13 11.17 -2.14
N THR A 3 -17.29 9.86 -2.12
CA THR A 3 -16.96 8.89 -1.08
C THR A 3 -15.56 9.15 -0.53
N GLY A 4 -15.43 9.16 0.80
CA GLY A 4 -14.35 9.79 1.55
C GLY A 4 -12.94 9.36 1.14
N GLU A 5 -12.04 10.34 1.18
CA GLU A 5 -10.60 10.12 1.11
C GLU A 5 -10.04 10.05 2.53
N GLU A 6 -9.31 8.99 2.84
CA GLU A 6 -8.70 8.76 4.15
C GLU A 6 -7.17 8.82 3.99
N GLU A 7 -6.53 9.76 4.68
CA GLU A 7 -5.07 9.79 4.79
C GLU A 7 -4.63 8.83 5.91
N VAL A 8 -3.67 7.96 5.60
CA VAL A 8 -3.09 6.99 6.51
C VAL A 8 -1.57 7.00 6.44
N VAL A 9 -0.90 6.65 7.54
CA VAL A 9 0.55 6.49 7.58
C VAL A 9 0.88 5.09 8.04
N GLY A 10 1.72 4.39 7.29
CA GLY A 10 2.04 3.00 7.57
C GLY A 10 3.40 2.56 7.04
N THR A 11 3.68 1.27 7.19
CA THR A 11 4.82 0.62 6.54
C THR A 11 4.36 0.00 5.24
N LEU A 12 4.97 0.39 4.13
CA LEU A 12 4.72 -0.22 2.83
C LEU A 12 5.66 -1.41 2.63
N GLU A 13 5.09 -2.59 2.44
CA GLU A 13 5.80 -3.81 2.08
C GLU A 13 5.59 -4.14 0.60
N VAL A 14 6.68 -4.44 -0.10
CA VAL A 14 6.69 -4.72 -1.54
C VAL A 14 7.40 -6.04 -1.79
N ARG A 15 6.98 -6.79 -2.83
CA ARG A 15 7.55 -8.11 -3.19
C ARG A 15 7.54 -9.12 -2.03
N GLY A 16 6.45 -9.16 -1.26
CA GLY A 16 6.32 -10.07 -0.12
C GLY A 16 7.29 -9.72 1.03
N GLY A 17 7.49 -8.43 1.30
CA GLY A 17 8.30 -7.96 2.43
C GLY A 17 9.80 -7.80 2.16
N LYS A 18 10.27 -8.08 0.94
CA LYS A 18 11.69 -7.86 0.57
C LYS A 18 12.10 -6.39 0.63
N ILE A 19 11.16 -5.49 0.35
CA ILE A 19 11.34 -4.05 0.52
C ILE A 19 10.32 -3.61 1.55
N ARG A 20 10.79 -2.94 2.60
CA ARG A 20 9.96 -2.37 3.67
C ARG A 20 10.29 -0.90 3.78
N ILE A 21 9.29 -0.06 3.59
CA ILE A 21 9.42 1.40 3.62
C ILE A 21 8.60 1.89 4.81
N PRO A 22 9.23 2.33 5.90
CA PRO A 22 8.51 2.84 7.06
C PRO A 22 7.95 4.24 6.79
N ALA A 23 6.88 4.58 7.51
CA ALA A 23 6.28 5.92 7.51
C ALA A 23 5.84 6.45 6.12
N VAL A 24 5.33 5.56 5.26
CA VAL A 24 4.71 5.94 3.99
C VAL A 24 3.36 6.58 4.25
N ARG A 25 3.20 7.83 3.80
CA ARG A 25 1.90 8.49 3.69
C ARG A 25 1.16 7.93 2.49
N ALA A 26 -0.06 7.50 2.71
CA ALA A 26 -0.94 6.97 1.67
C ALA A 26 -2.36 7.52 1.83
N PHE A 27 -3.08 7.57 0.73
CA PHE A 27 -4.47 7.99 0.65
C PHE A 27 -5.30 6.81 0.17
N VAL A 28 -6.31 6.45 0.94
CA VAL A 28 -7.28 5.44 0.56
C VAL A 28 -8.51 6.18 0.07
N ARG A 29 -8.84 5.99 -1.21
CA ARG A 29 -10.00 6.62 -1.83
C ARG A 29 -10.99 5.55 -2.25
N GLU A 30 -12.25 5.74 -1.89
CA GLU A 30 -13.34 4.93 -2.41
C GLU A 30 -13.94 5.62 -3.65
N THR A 31 -14.01 4.90 -4.76
CA THR A 31 -14.68 5.34 -5.99
C THR A 31 -15.93 4.50 -6.22
N HIS A 32 -16.80 4.91 -7.15
CA HIS A 32 -18.05 4.20 -7.44
C HIS A 32 -17.89 2.75 -7.91
N HIS A 33 -16.69 2.34 -8.36
CA HIS A 33 -16.46 1.02 -8.94
C HIS A 33 -15.34 0.21 -8.24
N HIS A 34 -14.52 0.85 -7.40
CA HIS A 34 -13.41 0.21 -6.69
C HIS A 34 -12.80 1.13 -5.63
N ARG A 35 -11.97 0.56 -4.75
CA ARG A 35 -11.14 1.31 -3.82
C ARG A 35 -9.70 1.41 -4.34
N GLU A 36 -9.12 2.60 -4.21
CA GLU A 36 -7.78 2.95 -4.65
C GLU A 36 -6.90 3.25 -3.43
N LEU A 37 -5.64 2.83 -3.52
CA LEU A 37 -4.58 3.17 -2.59
C LEU A 37 -3.53 3.98 -3.36
N SER A 38 -3.37 5.23 -2.99
CA SER A 38 -2.38 6.14 -3.54
C SER A 38 -1.28 6.35 -2.52
N PHE A 39 0.00 6.23 -2.89
CA PHE A 39 1.09 6.37 -1.92
C PHE A 39 2.35 6.95 -2.55
N PHE A 40 3.18 7.57 -1.71
CA PHE A 40 4.47 8.12 -2.11
C PHE A 40 5.61 7.17 -1.77
N VAL A 41 6.50 6.95 -2.72
CA VAL A 41 7.69 6.11 -2.51
C VAL A 41 8.90 7.01 -2.27
N PRO A 42 9.58 6.90 -1.11
CA PRO A 42 10.75 7.71 -0.82
C PRO A 42 11.88 7.51 -1.85
N PRO A 43 12.72 8.54 -2.06
CA PRO A 43 13.90 8.47 -2.92
C PRO A 43 14.74 7.21 -2.69
N GLY A 44 15.15 6.56 -3.79
CA GLY A 44 16.02 5.37 -3.76
C GLY A 44 15.30 4.02 -3.63
N SER A 45 13.97 4.01 -3.46
CA SER A 45 13.18 2.77 -3.43
C SER A 45 12.62 2.42 -4.82
N ILE A 46 12.82 1.18 -5.28
CA ILE A 46 12.36 0.73 -6.61
C ILE A 46 11.21 -0.27 -6.48
N ILE A 47 9.99 0.17 -6.82
CA ILE A 47 8.79 -0.67 -6.94
C ILE A 47 8.52 -0.98 -8.41
N ARG A 48 8.18 -2.23 -8.74
CA ARG A 48 7.73 -2.58 -10.09
C ARG A 48 6.21 -2.56 -10.13
N VAL A 49 5.66 -2.18 -11.28
CA VAL A 49 4.21 -2.05 -11.54
C VAL A 49 3.42 -3.35 -11.32
N LYS A 50 4.08 -4.52 -11.25
CA LYS A 50 3.44 -5.81 -10.96
C LYS A 50 3.68 -6.32 -9.54
N ASP A 51 4.44 -5.59 -8.73
CA ASP A 51 4.75 -6.02 -7.38
C ASP A 51 3.46 -5.92 -6.54
N PRO A 52 3.09 -6.98 -5.81
CA PRO A 52 2.07 -6.85 -4.78
C PRO A 52 2.59 -5.92 -3.69
N VAL A 53 1.72 -5.04 -3.21
CA VAL A 53 2.02 -4.11 -2.11
C VAL A 53 1.08 -4.36 -0.94
N LYS A 54 1.61 -4.21 0.27
CA LYS A 54 0.83 -4.19 1.51
C LYS A 54 1.15 -2.92 2.28
N LEU A 55 0.14 -2.18 2.69
CA LEU A 55 0.30 -1.08 3.64
C LEU A 55 -0.13 -1.55 5.03
N ILE A 56 0.80 -1.52 5.98
CA ILE A 56 0.57 -1.91 7.36
C ILE A 56 0.46 -0.63 8.20
N ILE A 57 -0.74 -0.35 8.70
CA ILE A 57 -1.02 0.82 9.54
C ILE A 57 -1.03 0.35 10.99
N ALA A 58 -0.12 0.91 11.79
CA ALA A 58 -0.04 0.60 13.21
C ALA A 58 -1.17 1.28 13.99
N GLY A 59 -1.60 0.64 15.07
CA GLY A 59 -2.64 1.11 15.99
C GLY A 59 -3.00 0.01 16.98
N PRO A 60 -3.94 0.26 17.92
CA PRO A 60 -4.44 -0.76 18.85
C PRO A 60 -5.11 -1.97 18.17
N VAL A 61 -5.53 -1.78 16.91
CA VAL A 61 -5.96 -2.85 16.02
C VAL A 61 -5.25 -2.58 14.69
N PRO A 62 -4.12 -3.22 14.43
CA PRO A 62 -3.37 -3.01 13.19
C PRO A 62 -4.21 -3.34 11.96
N ARG A 63 -4.10 -2.48 10.94
CA ARG A 63 -4.84 -2.59 9.68
C ARG A 63 -3.88 -2.87 8.54
N VAL A 64 -4.17 -3.89 7.73
CA VAL A 64 -3.36 -4.25 6.56
C VAL A 64 -4.18 -4.11 5.29
N ILE A 65 -3.71 -3.27 4.37
CA ILE A 65 -4.33 -3.05 3.08
C ILE A 65 -3.46 -3.72 2.01
N SER A 66 -3.97 -4.75 1.36
CA SER A 66 -3.31 -5.42 0.24
C SER A 66 -3.79 -4.83 -1.08
N ALA A 67 -2.86 -4.41 -1.94
CA ALA A 67 -3.18 -3.81 -3.22
C ALA A 67 -2.27 -4.30 -4.35
N LYS A 68 -2.77 -4.18 -5.58
CA LYS A 68 -2.04 -4.49 -6.80
C LYS A 68 -1.85 -3.20 -7.59
N VAL A 69 -0.59 -2.82 -7.82
CA VAL A 69 -0.26 -1.67 -8.67
C VAL A 69 -0.76 -1.98 -10.10
N ALA A 70 -1.44 -1.02 -10.72
CA ALA A 70 -2.07 -1.24 -12.02
C ALA A 70 -1.05 -1.09 -13.17
N ALA A 71 -1.11 -1.99 -14.14
CA ALA A 71 -0.18 -2.08 -15.28
C ALA A 71 -0.18 -0.86 -16.23
N HIS A 72 -1.17 0.02 -16.12
CA HIS A 72 -1.29 1.24 -16.92
C HIS A 72 -0.53 2.44 -16.35
N MET A 73 0.11 2.31 -15.19
CA MET A 73 1.24 3.19 -14.90
C MET A 73 2.30 2.86 -15.97
N PRO A 74 2.63 3.81 -16.87
CA PRO A 74 3.70 3.59 -17.82
C PRO A 74 4.87 3.06 -17.00
N SER A 75 5.52 2.01 -17.48
CA SER A 75 6.69 1.44 -16.84
C SER A 75 7.80 2.49 -16.80
N ALA A 76 7.63 3.48 -15.94
CA ALA A 76 8.68 4.26 -15.39
C ALA A 76 9.48 3.23 -14.60
N ARG A 77 10.76 3.10 -14.92
CA ARG A 77 11.70 3.18 -13.81
C ARG A 77 11.26 4.42 -13.07
N GLY A 78 10.45 4.26 -12.03
CA GLY A 78 9.93 5.41 -11.32
C GLY A 78 11.14 6.14 -10.81
N ASP A 79 11.39 7.31 -11.38
CA ASP A 79 12.48 8.13 -10.91
C ASP A 79 12.08 8.64 -9.53
N ILE A 80 13.11 9.02 -8.79
CA ILE A 80 13.08 9.38 -7.38
C ILE A 80 11.88 10.31 -7.05
N GLY A 81 10.94 9.84 -6.22
CA GLY A 81 9.82 10.65 -5.71
C GLY A 81 8.48 10.49 -6.45
N ASP A 82 8.23 9.36 -7.10
CA ASP A 82 6.98 9.13 -7.82
C ASP A 82 5.79 8.76 -6.91
N HIS A 83 4.61 9.18 -7.36
CA HIS A 83 3.32 8.83 -6.80
C HIS A 83 2.77 7.56 -7.46
N TYR A 84 2.30 6.61 -6.66
CA TYR A 84 1.80 5.32 -7.13
C TYR A 84 0.34 5.12 -6.77
N ASP A 85 -0.46 4.68 -7.74
CA ASP A 85 -1.85 4.28 -7.56
C ASP A 85 -1.98 2.76 -7.68
N ALA A 86 -2.64 2.15 -6.71
CA ALA A 86 -2.86 0.72 -6.64
C ALA A 86 -4.33 0.41 -6.38
N ARG A 87 -4.84 -0.64 -7.02
CA ARG A 87 -6.19 -1.12 -6.74
C ARG A 87 -6.15 -1.99 -5.50
N ILE A 88 -6.97 -1.67 -4.51
CA ILE A 88 -7.08 -2.46 -3.29
C ILE A 88 -7.71 -3.81 -3.65
N ALA A 89 -7.04 -4.88 -3.26
CA ALA A 89 -7.47 -6.27 -3.46
C ALA A 89 -8.09 -6.87 -2.19
N GLY A 90 -7.71 -6.38 -1.01
CA GLY A 90 -8.24 -6.82 0.27
C GLY A 90 -7.78 -5.94 1.42
N GLU A 91 -8.54 -5.99 2.52
CA GLU A 91 -8.24 -5.27 3.75
C GLU A 91 -8.58 -6.15 4.95
N GLU A 92 -7.65 -6.24 5.90
CA GLU A 92 -7.79 -7.05 7.10
C GLU A 92 -7.43 -6.21 8.33
N GLN A 93 -8.19 -6.41 9.40
CA GLN A 93 -7.93 -5.80 10.71
C GLN A 93 -7.54 -6.92 11.66
N PHE A 94 -6.39 -6.78 12.31
CA PHE A 94 -5.87 -7.76 13.24
C PHE A 94 -6.04 -7.22 14.66
N PRO A 95 -6.66 -7.97 15.59
CA PRO A 95 -6.58 -7.64 17.00
C PRO A 95 -5.11 -7.67 17.45
N ASP A 96 -4.73 -6.76 18.36
CA ASP A 96 -3.36 -6.48 18.83
C ASP A 96 -2.38 -7.67 18.77
N GLY A 97 -1.19 -7.43 18.20
CA GLY A 97 -0.11 -8.43 18.12
C GLY A 97 0.77 -8.43 16.87
N LEU A 98 0.74 -7.38 16.04
CA LEU A 98 1.51 -7.29 14.78
C LEU A 98 3.00 -6.94 15.01
N ASP A 99 3.62 -7.55 16.02
CA ASP A 99 5.08 -7.72 16.11
C ASP A 99 5.59 -8.82 15.18
N LYS A 100 4.68 -9.56 14.53
CA LYS A 100 5.01 -10.53 13.49
C LYS A 100 4.43 -10.05 12.16
N PRO A 101 5.24 -9.92 11.09
CA PRO A 101 4.74 -9.55 9.77
C PRO A 101 3.63 -10.53 9.36
N PRO A 102 2.62 -10.08 8.58
CA PRO A 102 1.50 -10.92 8.19
C PRO A 102 2.05 -12.17 7.50
N VAL A 103 1.73 -13.35 8.07
CA VAL A 103 2.09 -14.63 7.46
C VAL A 103 1.36 -14.69 6.12
N ILE A 104 2.10 -14.47 5.04
CA ILE A 104 1.61 -14.70 3.69
C ILE A 104 1.56 -16.21 3.53
N ILE A 105 0.38 -16.80 3.68
CA ILE A 105 0.15 -18.18 3.25
C ILE A 105 0.21 -18.13 1.71
N ALA A 106 1.27 -18.72 1.16
CA ALA A 106 1.53 -18.84 -0.27
C ALA A 106 0.65 -19.90 -0.91
#